data_AF-A0ABC9KC80-F1
#
_entry.id   AF-A0ABC9KC80-F1
#
_cell.length_a   1.000
_cell.length_b   1.000
_cell.length_c   1.000
_cell.angle_alpha   90.00
_cell.angle_beta   90.00
_cell.angle_gamma   90.00
#
_symmetry.space_group_name_H-M   'P 1'
#
loop_
_entity.id
_entity.type
_entity.pdbx_description
1 polymer ?
#
loop_
_entity_poly.entity_id
_entity_poly.type
_entity_poly.pdbx_seq_one_letter_code
_entity_poly.pdbx_strand_id
1 'polypeptide(L)'
;MFALARDNKKLKDLVGSIIQSKEMNSELKKYEQNCTTLHLEIRRLLDSYKENQKNIHELIKPEAEKQATQNRIKTYETKKKELLNASEITEQERDLFENKNKESQLLKTQKEIHESDLRYVSSILPITFEVESLPTTTTPSQDLRVKIGQITARLRDSVRAQQEHEIRIIKLEKESLIKAIENKISDIGNDDIYKKCVEAMKNNSEIARLNSLIKNEVDILAKIEAFEKQRDEFDKVTEEIQKEIISKYKEYSNIRTELLNNFKIEDDNGDNLKISVKFSLIDLEAEFDYINARGRSKQDFIEKMIGSFEEVVDSIFDEDSLAFNGNRDKFSHIEHFFTTNFYEYSFEIEYQGDKFEQMSPGKKAFIVLKLILEFSDSKIPVLIDQPEDSLDNRAIYSELTKYIKKTKKNRQIIIVTHNPNIVVSGDAENIIVTNQQSDNSPNQNGKKFDYVNGALENRNNDSTSEFILQKYNIREHVCDILEGGEDAFIKRENKYSING
;
A
#
# COMPACT_ATOMS: atom_id res chain seq x y z
N MET A 1 -18.67 -16.58 -25.17
CA MET A 1 -18.64 -15.11 -25.32
C MET A 1 -19.72 -14.41 -24.48
N PHE A 2 -21.02 -14.69 -24.68
CA PHE A 2 -22.11 -14.08 -23.90
C PHE A 2 -21.98 -14.18 -22.36
N ALA A 3 -21.52 -15.34 -21.84
CA ALA A 3 -21.32 -15.51 -20.40
C ALA A 3 -20.18 -14.63 -19.84
N LEU A 4 -19.12 -14.40 -20.62
CA LEU A 4 -18.00 -13.52 -20.26
C LEU A 4 -18.40 -12.04 -20.39
N ALA A 5 -19.26 -11.71 -21.35
CA ALA A 5 -19.78 -10.36 -21.56
C ALA A 5 -20.78 -9.89 -20.49
N ARG A 6 -21.35 -10.81 -19.71
CA ARG A 6 -22.31 -10.51 -18.63
C ARG A 6 -21.71 -10.59 -17.22
N ASP A 7 -20.47 -11.07 -17.10
CA ASP A 7 -19.81 -11.32 -15.82
C ASP A 7 -18.57 -10.44 -15.67
N ASN A 8 -18.72 -9.33 -14.96
CA ASN A 8 -17.67 -8.32 -14.77
C ASN A 8 -16.41 -8.90 -14.13
N LYS A 9 -16.52 -9.93 -13.28
CA LYS A 9 -15.36 -10.57 -12.64
C LYS A 9 -14.56 -11.38 -13.67
N LYS A 10 -15.24 -12.20 -14.47
CA LYS A 10 -14.58 -12.96 -15.54
C LYS A 10 -13.99 -12.06 -16.63
N LEU A 11 -14.62 -10.93 -16.91
CA LEU A 11 -14.08 -9.92 -17.83
C LEU A 11 -12.80 -9.30 -17.25
N LYS A 12 -12.78 -8.96 -15.95
CA LYS A 12 -11.58 -8.48 -15.24
C LYS A 12 -10.44 -9.49 -15.31
N ASP A 13 -10.73 -10.77 -15.05
CA ASP A 13 -9.73 -11.84 -15.10
C ASP A 13 -9.18 -12.05 -16.52
N LEU A 14 -10.06 -12.02 -17.54
CA LEU A 14 -9.67 -12.12 -18.94
C LEU A 14 -8.75 -10.97 -19.35
N VAL A 15 -9.17 -9.73 -19.08
CA VAL A 15 -8.38 -8.54 -19.41
C VAL A 15 -7.06 -8.54 -18.64
N GLY A 16 -7.07 -8.92 -17.36
CA GLY A 16 -5.86 -9.08 -16.56
C GLY A 16 -4.88 -10.10 -17.17
N SER A 17 -5.36 -11.27 -17.57
CA SER A 17 -4.53 -12.31 -18.21
C SER A 17 -3.92 -11.86 -19.54
N ILE A 18 -4.69 -11.09 -20.31
CA ILE A 18 -4.28 -10.50 -21.58
C ILE A 18 -3.14 -9.50 -21.37
N ILE A 19 -3.32 -8.56 -20.44
CA ILE A 19 -2.32 -7.53 -20.11
C ILE A 19 -1.03 -8.17 -19.60
N GLN A 20 -1.14 -9.23 -18.79
CA GLN A 20 0.02 -9.99 -18.32
C GLN A 20 0.77 -10.69 -19.46
N SER A 21 0.05 -11.26 -20.44
CA SER A 21 0.65 -12.03 -21.54
C SER A 21 1.50 -11.20 -22.50
N LYS A 22 1.17 -9.91 -22.69
CA LYS A 22 1.87 -8.99 -23.60
C LYS A 22 3.01 -8.20 -22.96
N GLU A 23 3.40 -8.52 -21.72
CA GLU A 23 4.31 -7.69 -20.89
C GLU A 23 3.83 -6.23 -20.69
N MET A 24 2.56 -5.94 -21.01
CA MET A 24 1.93 -4.62 -20.83
C MET A 24 1.52 -4.37 -19.37
N ASN A 25 1.94 -5.24 -18.46
CA ASN A 25 1.74 -5.11 -17.02
C ASN A 25 2.89 -4.37 -16.33
N SER A 26 3.83 -3.76 -17.05
CA SER A 26 4.94 -3.01 -16.45
C SER A 26 4.44 -1.93 -15.50
N GLU A 27 3.45 -1.12 -15.92
CA GLU A 27 2.87 -0.06 -15.10
C GLU A 27 2.07 -0.63 -13.92
N LEU A 28 1.36 -1.75 -14.10
CA LEU A 28 0.64 -2.43 -13.01
C LEU A 28 1.59 -3.02 -11.97
N LYS A 29 2.68 -3.66 -12.41
CA LYS A 29 3.74 -4.17 -11.53
C LYS A 29 4.43 -3.03 -10.78
N LYS A 30 4.72 -1.93 -11.46
CA LYS A 30 5.29 -0.72 -10.84
C LYS A 30 4.35 -0.16 -9.77
N TYR A 31 3.06 -0.07 -10.07
CA TYR A 31 2.03 0.32 -9.10
C TYR A 31 2.04 -0.61 -7.86
N GLU A 32 1.99 -1.93 -8.07
CA GLU A 32 2.00 -2.92 -6.98
C GLU A 32 3.29 -2.84 -6.13
N GLN A 33 4.44 -2.66 -6.76
CA GLN A 33 5.74 -2.49 -6.09
C GLN A 33 5.79 -1.20 -5.26
N ASN A 34 5.33 -0.08 -5.83
CA ASN A 34 5.28 1.21 -5.13
C ASN A 34 4.33 1.14 -3.94
N CYS A 35 3.14 0.55 -4.10
CA CYS A 35 2.20 0.33 -3.00
C CYS A 35 2.79 -0.56 -1.90
N THR A 36 3.47 -1.65 -2.27
CA THR A 36 4.11 -2.55 -1.31
C THR A 36 5.22 -1.85 -0.53
N THR A 37 6.05 -1.06 -1.21
CA THR A 37 7.13 -0.28 -0.59
C THR A 37 6.57 0.71 0.41
N LEU A 38 5.56 1.47 0.00
CA LEU A 38 4.91 2.47 0.84
C LEU A 38 4.22 1.83 2.06
N HIS A 39 3.54 0.69 1.88
CA HIS A 39 2.95 -0.07 2.97
C HIS A 39 4.00 -0.47 4.03
N LEU A 40 5.17 -0.93 3.61
CA LEU A 40 6.26 -1.30 4.53
C LEU A 40 6.83 -0.08 5.28
N GLU A 41 6.95 1.08 4.62
CA GLU A 41 7.38 2.32 5.26
C GLU A 41 6.37 2.77 6.34
N ILE A 42 5.08 2.80 5.99
CA ILE A 42 4.01 3.17 6.92
C ILE A 42 3.96 2.23 8.12
N ARG A 43 4.13 0.92 7.89
CA ARG A 43 4.15 -0.07 8.98
C ARG A 43 5.28 0.18 9.97
N ARG A 44 6.49 0.53 9.50
CA ARG A 44 7.62 0.88 10.38
C ARG A 44 7.34 2.14 11.21
N LEU A 45 6.68 3.13 10.61
CA LEU A 45 6.27 4.34 11.33
C LEU A 45 5.20 4.04 12.39
N LEU A 46 4.23 3.17 12.09
CA LEU A 46 3.24 2.69 13.06
C LEU A 46 3.87 1.92 14.22
N ASP A 47 4.88 1.08 13.95
CA ASP A 47 5.64 0.39 15.00
C ASP A 47 6.38 1.39 15.91
N SER A 48 6.97 2.44 15.32
CA SER A 48 7.64 3.52 16.06
C SER A 48 6.66 4.33 16.90
N TYR A 49 5.49 4.66 16.33
CA TYR A 49 4.39 5.32 17.04
C TYR A 49 3.94 4.48 18.25
N LYS A 50 3.77 3.17 18.06
CA LYS A 50 3.37 2.23 19.12
C LYS A 50 4.37 2.18 20.26
N GLU A 51 5.66 2.08 19.95
CA GLU A 51 6.70 2.06 20.99
C GLU A 51 6.76 3.39 21.75
N ASN A 52 6.57 4.51 21.06
CA ASN A 52 6.51 5.82 21.71
C ASN A 52 5.30 5.95 22.66
N GLN A 53 4.12 5.47 22.24
CA GLN A 53 2.93 5.43 23.09
C GLN A 53 3.10 4.53 24.32
N LYS A 54 3.83 3.41 24.16
CA LYS A 54 4.19 2.53 25.28
C LYS A 54 5.14 3.23 26.26
N ASN A 55 6.18 3.91 25.78
CA ASN A 55 7.09 4.70 26.62
C ASN A 55 6.35 5.78 27.42
N ILE A 56 5.42 6.46 26.76
CA ILE A 56 4.48 7.43 27.34
C ILE A 56 3.64 6.82 28.48
N HIS A 57 3.17 5.58 28.31
CA HIS A 57 2.36 4.88 29.31
C HIS A 57 3.19 4.35 30.49
N GLU A 58 4.45 3.96 30.24
CA GLU A 58 5.38 3.46 31.25
C GLU A 58 6.01 4.57 32.12
N LEU A 59 5.86 5.84 31.72
CA LEU A 59 6.30 7.00 32.49
C LEU A 59 5.58 7.08 33.86
N ILE A 60 6.35 7.05 34.94
CA ILE A 60 5.84 7.09 36.31
C ILE A 60 5.62 8.54 36.74
N LYS A 61 4.35 8.94 36.89
CA LYS A 61 3.99 10.26 37.41
C LYS A 61 4.32 10.37 38.91
N PRO A 62 5.04 11.41 39.36
CA PRO A 62 5.26 11.65 40.78
C PRO A 62 3.94 11.90 41.52
N GLU A 63 3.80 11.37 42.75
CA GLU A 63 2.58 11.50 43.56
C GLU A 63 2.31 12.94 44.04
N ALA A 64 3.36 13.77 44.13
CA ALA A 64 3.26 15.13 44.63
C ALA A 64 2.84 16.11 43.53
N GLU A 65 1.95 17.05 43.88
CA GLU A 65 1.56 18.14 42.98
C GLU A 65 2.61 19.26 42.95
N LYS A 66 2.95 19.73 41.74
CA LYS A 66 3.95 20.79 41.49
C LYS A 66 3.68 22.06 42.30
N GLN A 67 2.45 22.59 42.19
CA GLN A 67 2.07 23.85 42.85
C GLN A 67 2.10 23.72 44.39
N ALA A 68 1.61 22.61 44.93
CA ALA A 68 1.61 22.35 46.36
C ALA A 68 3.04 22.20 46.92
N THR A 69 3.94 21.58 46.15
CA THR A 69 5.38 21.43 46.46
C THR A 69 6.06 22.80 46.48
N GLN A 70 5.83 23.64 45.47
CA GLN A 70 6.36 25.01 45.41
C GLN A 70 5.88 25.89 46.60
N ASN A 71 4.60 25.78 46.96
CA ASN A 71 4.04 26.51 48.11
C ASN A 71 4.68 26.08 49.45
N ARG A 72 4.98 24.78 49.62
CA ARG A 72 5.67 24.25 50.80
C ARG A 72 7.09 24.79 50.90
N ILE A 73 7.86 24.77 49.81
CA ILE A 73 9.21 25.34 49.74
C ILE A 73 9.18 26.81 50.20
N LYS A 74 8.30 27.62 49.61
CA LYS A 74 8.17 29.04 49.96
C LYS A 74 7.85 29.27 51.44
N THR A 75 7.00 28.40 52.02
CA THR A 75 6.64 28.47 53.44
C THR A 75 7.84 28.17 54.35
N TYR A 76 8.63 27.14 54.02
CA TYR A 76 9.82 26.78 54.78
C TYR A 76 10.93 27.83 54.67
N GLU A 77 11.13 28.39 53.48
CA GLU A 77 12.10 29.48 53.28
C GLU A 77 11.74 30.73 54.09
N THR A 78 10.46 31.09 54.14
CA THR A 78 9.98 32.24 54.96
C THR A 78 10.29 32.03 56.44
N LYS A 79 9.96 30.85 57.00
CA LYS A 79 10.24 30.51 58.40
C LYS A 79 11.75 30.48 58.71
N LYS A 80 12.56 29.99 57.77
CA LYS A 80 14.02 29.97 57.91
C LYS A 80 14.57 31.40 57.98
N LYS A 81 14.07 32.30 57.14
CA LYS A 81 14.47 33.71 57.13
C LYS A 81 14.15 34.41 58.45
N GLU A 82 12.98 34.15 59.03
CA GLU A 82 12.58 34.66 60.35
C GLU A 82 13.54 34.19 61.47
N LEU A 83 13.94 32.92 61.48
CA LEU A 83 14.85 32.37 62.49
C LEU A 83 16.29 32.88 62.37
N LEU A 84 16.76 33.16 61.15
CA LEU A 84 18.10 33.70 60.90
C LEU A 84 18.25 35.17 61.33
N ASN A 85 17.16 35.94 61.30
CA ASN A 85 17.13 37.32 61.79
C ASN A 85 17.40 37.43 63.31
N ALA A 86 17.28 36.34 64.06
CA ALA A 86 17.50 36.31 65.51
C ALA A 86 18.95 35.97 65.93
N SER A 87 19.88 35.81 64.97
CA SER A 87 21.28 35.40 65.22
C SER A 87 22.26 36.55 64.95
N GLU A 88 23.44 36.59 65.60
CA GLU A 88 24.50 37.62 65.46
C GLU A 88 25.22 37.63 64.07
N ILE A 89 24.47 37.52 62.97
CA ILE A 89 25.00 37.58 61.59
C ILE A 89 24.49 38.86 60.92
N THR A 90 25.40 39.64 60.33
CA THR A 90 25.01 40.86 59.61
C THR A 90 24.18 40.54 58.36
N GLU A 91 23.40 41.52 57.87
CA GLU A 91 22.58 41.37 56.66
C GLU A 91 23.46 41.08 55.42
N GLN A 92 24.61 41.74 55.31
CA GLN A 92 25.56 41.54 54.21
C GLN A 92 26.22 40.16 54.20
N GLU A 93 26.61 39.62 55.36
CA GLU A 93 27.17 38.26 55.46
C GLU A 93 26.11 37.20 55.09
N ARG A 94 24.83 37.45 55.43
CA ARG A 94 23.72 36.56 55.07
C ARG A 94 23.44 36.55 53.58
N ASP A 95 23.39 37.70 52.93
CA ASP A 95 23.18 37.77 51.48
C ASP A 95 24.32 37.08 50.71
N LEU A 96 25.57 37.28 51.15
CA LEU A 96 26.72 36.62 50.55
C LEU A 96 26.68 35.10 50.73
N PHE A 97 26.30 34.64 51.92
CA PHE A 97 26.10 33.22 52.20
C PHE A 97 24.96 32.63 51.37
N GLU A 98 23.79 33.30 51.29
CA GLU A 98 22.67 32.82 50.50
C GLU A 98 23.02 32.68 49.03
N ASN A 99 23.76 33.65 48.47
CA ASN A 99 24.23 33.59 47.09
C ASN A 99 25.20 32.42 46.86
N LYS A 100 26.24 32.28 47.70
CA LYS A 100 27.19 31.16 47.63
C LYS A 100 26.51 29.81 47.86
N ASN A 101 25.52 29.73 48.73
CA ASN A 101 24.79 28.51 49.02
C ASN A 101 23.86 28.12 47.86
N LYS A 102 23.17 29.09 47.25
CA LYS A 102 22.40 28.87 46.01
C LYS A 102 23.31 28.38 44.88
N GLU A 103 24.48 29.01 44.70
CA GLU A 103 25.48 28.58 43.72
C GLU A 103 25.99 27.16 43.99
N SER A 104 26.34 26.84 45.26
CA SER A 104 26.77 25.50 45.66
C SER A 104 25.68 24.44 45.41
N GLN A 105 24.42 24.75 45.70
CA GLN A 105 23.30 23.86 45.41
C GLN A 105 23.11 23.65 43.91
N LEU A 106 23.15 24.72 43.10
CA LEU A 106 23.06 24.63 41.65
C LEU A 106 24.17 23.74 41.07
N LEU A 107 25.41 23.93 41.53
CA LEU A 107 26.56 23.13 41.12
C LEU A 107 26.37 21.64 41.49
N LYS A 108 25.83 21.34 42.68
CA LYS A 108 25.53 19.95 43.08
C LYS A 108 24.48 19.31 42.18
N THR A 109 23.40 20.03 41.86
CA THR A 109 22.38 19.54 40.93
C THR A 109 22.96 19.29 39.53
N GLN A 110 23.77 20.22 39.01
CA GLN A 110 24.47 20.03 37.73
C GLN A 110 25.39 18.80 37.74
N LYS A 111 26.08 18.56 38.86
CA LYS A 111 26.90 17.37 39.05
C LYS A 111 26.07 16.09 38.95
N GLU A 112 24.96 16.02 39.68
CA GLU A 112 24.07 14.85 39.68
C GLU A 112 23.51 14.55 38.28
N ILE A 113 23.19 15.59 37.50
CA ILE A 113 22.78 15.46 36.09
C ILE A 113 23.90 14.80 35.28
N HIS A 114 25.13 15.32 35.34
CA HIS A 114 26.25 14.75 34.58
C HIS A 114 26.62 13.33 35.04
N GLU A 115 26.52 13.02 36.33
CA GLU A 115 26.68 11.66 36.85
C GLU A 115 25.58 10.71 36.33
N SER A 116 24.35 11.21 36.21
CA SER A 116 23.24 10.46 35.61
C SER A 116 23.44 10.23 34.12
N ASP A 117 23.84 11.26 33.36
CA ASP A 117 24.21 11.14 31.95
C ASP A 117 25.30 10.08 31.77
N LEU A 118 26.33 10.10 32.63
CA LEU A 118 27.44 9.13 32.59
C LEU A 118 26.95 7.70 32.82
N ARG A 119 26.00 7.49 33.74
CA ARG A 119 25.35 6.18 33.97
C ARG A 119 24.56 5.73 32.74
N TYR A 120 23.78 6.63 32.15
CA TYR A 120 23.01 6.35 30.93
C TYR A 120 23.91 5.97 29.77
N VAL A 121 24.93 6.78 29.47
CA VAL A 121 25.91 6.51 28.41
C VAL A 121 26.62 5.16 28.62
N SER A 122 26.90 4.79 29.87
CA SER A 122 27.49 3.49 30.22
C SER A 122 26.53 2.30 30.09
N SER A 123 25.22 2.56 29.96
CA SER A 123 24.17 1.55 29.80
C SER A 123 23.78 1.27 28.35
N ILE A 124 24.26 2.10 27.41
CA ILE A 124 23.94 1.96 25.97
C ILE A 124 24.47 0.61 25.48
N LEU A 125 23.57 -0.22 24.94
CA LEU A 125 23.90 -1.51 24.39
C LEU A 125 24.56 -1.38 23.01
N PRO A 126 25.41 -2.34 22.61
CA PRO A 126 25.95 -2.39 21.26
C PRO A 126 24.83 -2.45 20.20
N ILE A 127 24.96 -1.69 19.13
CA ILE A 127 24.06 -1.75 17.98
C ILE A 127 24.09 -3.18 17.40
N THR A 128 22.90 -3.73 17.21
CA THR A 128 22.72 -5.02 16.54
C THR A 128 21.87 -4.80 15.29
N PHE A 129 22.20 -5.50 14.21
CA PHE A 129 21.40 -5.52 12.99
C PHE A 129 21.48 -6.90 12.35
N GLU A 130 20.38 -7.28 11.72
CA GLU A 130 20.27 -8.49 10.92
C GLU A 130 20.16 -8.12 9.44
N VAL A 131 20.74 -8.96 8.58
CA VAL A 131 20.61 -8.79 7.13
C VAL A 131 19.34 -9.50 6.71
N GLU A 132 18.30 -8.72 6.42
CA GLU A 132 17.05 -9.24 5.87
C GLU A 132 17.12 -9.36 4.35
N SER A 133 16.51 -10.42 3.82
CA SER A 133 16.26 -10.57 2.39
C SER A 133 14.78 -10.46 2.10
N LEU A 134 14.42 -9.89 0.95
CA LEU A 134 13.05 -9.96 0.45
C LEU A 134 12.56 -11.42 0.41
N PRO A 135 11.25 -11.68 0.61
CA PRO A 135 10.69 -13.02 0.47
C PRO A 135 10.96 -13.54 -0.94
N THR A 136 11.81 -14.56 -1.07
CA THR A 136 12.08 -15.22 -2.35
C THR A 136 11.88 -16.72 -2.19
N THR A 137 11.46 -17.39 -3.27
CA THR A 137 11.32 -18.85 -3.31
C THR A 137 12.67 -19.58 -3.42
N THR A 138 13.75 -18.82 -3.61
CA THR A 138 15.10 -19.32 -3.83
C THR A 138 15.88 -19.38 -2.53
N THR A 139 16.39 -20.56 -2.18
CA THR A 139 17.27 -20.73 -1.01
C THR A 139 18.73 -20.49 -1.43
N PRO A 140 19.50 -19.64 -0.73
CA PRO A 140 20.90 -19.41 -1.05
C PRO A 140 21.73 -20.68 -0.82
N SER A 141 22.86 -20.81 -1.53
CA SER A 141 23.81 -21.91 -1.32
C SER A 141 24.53 -21.78 0.03
N GLN A 142 25.11 -22.88 0.53
CA GLN A 142 25.87 -22.87 1.78
C GLN A 142 27.09 -21.94 1.71
N ASP A 143 27.81 -21.93 0.60
CA ASP A 143 28.96 -21.03 0.38
C ASP A 143 28.53 -19.55 0.44
N LEU A 144 27.41 -19.21 -0.21
CA LEU A 144 26.87 -17.86 -0.18
C LEU A 144 26.44 -17.46 1.24
N ARG A 145 25.78 -18.35 2.00
CA ARG A 145 25.43 -18.11 3.41
C ARG A 145 26.66 -17.79 4.25
N VAL A 146 27.76 -18.53 4.08
CA VAL A 146 29.01 -18.29 4.81
C VAL A 146 29.61 -16.94 4.45
N LYS A 147 29.67 -16.59 3.16
CA LYS A 147 30.18 -15.30 2.69
C LYS A 147 29.35 -14.12 3.20
N ILE A 148 28.02 -14.23 3.15
CA ILE A 148 27.11 -13.22 3.72
C ILE A 148 27.34 -13.11 5.23
N GLY A 149 27.43 -14.23 5.95
CA GLY A 149 27.72 -14.24 7.39
C GLY A 149 29.04 -13.54 7.74
N GLN A 150 30.09 -13.74 6.93
CA GLN A 150 31.37 -13.03 7.10
C GLN A 150 31.25 -11.52 6.86
N ILE A 151 30.48 -11.09 5.85
CA ILE A 151 30.20 -9.67 5.60
C ILE A 151 29.46 -9.06 6.79
N THR A 152 28.40 -9.74 7.27
CA THR A 152 27.62 -9.31 8.43
C THR A 152 28.50 -9.19 9.67
N ALA A 153 29.40 -10.14 9.91
CA ALA A 153 30.33 -10.07 11.04
C ALA A 153 31.28 -8.86 10.95
N ARG A 154 31.89 -8.62 9.78
CA ARG A 154 32.80 -7.48 9.58
C ARG A 154 32.09 -6.13 9.76
N LEU A 155 30.87 -6.01 9.22
CA LEU A 155 30.07 -4.79 9.39
C LEU A 155 29.72 -4.58 10.86
N ARG A 156 29.31 -5.64 11.57
CA ARG A 156 29.01 -5.60 13.01
C ARG A 156 30.21 -5.11 13.82
N ASP A 157 31.39 -5.66 13.57
CA ASP A 157 32.62 -5.28 14.29
C ASP A 157 32.98 -3.81 14.01
N SER A 158 32.86 -3.36 12.76
CA SER A 158 33.14 -1.97 12.38
C SER A 158 32.18 -0.98 13.04
N VAL A 159 30.87 -1.27 13.02
CA VAL A 159 29.85 -0.41 13.63
C VAL A 159 30.03 -0.37 15.15
N ARG A 160 30.33 -1.52 15.77
CA ARG A 160 30.61 -1.59 17.20
C ARG A 160 31.83 -0.76 17.61
N ALA A 161 32.93 -0.87 16.87
CA ALA A 161 34.14 -0.10 17.15
C ALA A 161 33.88 1.40 17.04
N GLN A 162 33.12 1.84 16.03
CA GLN A 162 32.73 3.24 15.89
C GLN A 162 31.85 3.69 17.06
N GLN A 163 30.84 2.91 17.43
CA GLN A 163 29.96 3.21 18.55
C GLN A 163 30.75 3.34 19.86
N GLU A 164 31.66 2.40 20.15
CA GLU A 164 32.51 2.44 21.35
C GLU A 164 33.40 3.70 21.37
N HIS A 165 33.89 4.15 20.20
CA HIS A 165 34.67 5.38 20.08
C HIS A 165 33.84 6.63 20.40
N GLU A 166 32.68 6.79 19.76
CA GLU A 166 31.79 7.95 19.98
C GLU A 166 31.31 8.02 21.44
N ILE A 167 30.89 6.88 22.00
CA ILE A 167 30.49 6.78 23.42
C ILE A 167 31.64 7.19 24.34
N ARG A 168 32.88 6.79 24.03
CA ARG A 168 34.05 7.14 24.85
C ARG A 168 34.33 8.64 24.85
N ILE A 169 34.16 9.33 23.72
CA ILE A 169 34.33 10.78 23.63
C ILE A 169 33.35 11.48 24.58
N ILE A 170 32.07 11.12 24.50
CA ILE A 170 31.02 11.67 25.37
C ILE A 170 31.34 11.40 26.84
N LYS A 171 31.81 10.18 27.16
CA LYS A 171 32.18 9.79 28.52
C LYS A 171 33.28 10.69 29.11
N LEU A 172 34.35 10.92 28.35
CA LEU A 172 35.48 11.76 28.76
C LEU A 172 35.06 13.22 28.97
N GLU A 173 34.18 13.74 28.12
CA GLU A 173 33.63 15.10 28.26
C GLU A 173 32.87 15.25 29.59
N LYS A 174 31.96 14.30 29.88
CA LYS A 174 31.17 14.31 31.12
C LYS A 174 32.03 14.17 32.37
N GLU A 175 33.04 13.29 32.35
CA GLU A 175 33.99 13.14 33.45
C GLU A 175 34.77 14.45 33.74
N SER A 176 35.16 15.18 32.69
CA SER A 176 35.84 16.48 32.81
C SER A 176 34.94 17.55 33.46
N LEU A 177 33.67 17.63 33.03
CA LEU A 177 32.69 18.57 33.59
C LEU A 177 32.41 18.30 35.06
N ILE A 178 32.22 17.03 35.44
CA ILE A 178 32.03 16.63 36.85
C ILE A 178 33.19 17.12 37.70
N LYS A 179 34.43 16.88 37.25
CA LYS A 179 35.64 17.30 37.98
C LYS A 179 35.77 18.82 38.12
N ALA A 180 35.40 19.57 37.08
CA ALA A 180 35.37 21.04 37.14
C ALA A 180 34.35 21.56 38.16
N ILE A 181 33.18 20.93 38.25
CA ILE A 181 32.14 21.26 39.22
C ILE A 181 32.59 20.93 40.65
N GLU A 182 33.22 19.78 40.87
CA GLU A 182 33.77 19.38 42.19
C GLU A 182 34.75 20.41 42.73
N ASN A 183 35.64 20.93 41.88
CA ASN A 183 36.59 21.98 42.25
C ASN A 183 35.86 23.26 42.71
N LYS A 184 34.86 23.72 41.95
CA LYS A 184 34.07 24.92 42.32
C LYS A 184 33.32 24.74 43.64
N ILE A 185 32.74 23.56 43.88
CA ILE A 185 32.07 23.25 45.15
C ILE A 185 33.07 23.30 46.32
N SER A 186 34.28 22.77 46.11
CA SER A 186 35.36 22.82 47.10
C SER A 186 35.79 24.25 47.41
N ASP A 187 35.91 25.12 46.39
CA ASP A 187 36.27 26.53 46.56
C ASP A 187 35.22 27.28 47.40
N ILE A 188 33.93 27.06 47.14
CA ILE A 188 32.84 27.64 47.94
C ILE A 188 32.89 27.14 49.39
N GLY A 189 33.13 25.84 49.59
CA GLY A 189 33.19 25.24 50.93
C GLY A 189 34.37 25.73 51.78
N ASN A 190 35.44 26.21 51.15
CA ASN A 190 36.62 26.72 51.84
C ASN A 190 36.54 28.18 52.28
N ASP A 191 35.56 28.93 51.78
CA ASP A 191 35.34 30.35 52.10
C ASP A 191 35.01 30.58 53.59
N ASP A 192 35.67 31.58 54.20
CA ASP A 192 35.58 31.84 55.64
C ASP A 192 34.19 32.33 56.08
N ILE A 193 33.50 33.13 55.25
CA ILE A 193 32.14 33.61 55.52
C ILE A 193 31.16 32.43 55.40
N TYR A 194 31.36 31.58 54.38
CA TYR A 194 30.56 30.37 54.21
C TYR A 194 30.68 29.43 55.42
N LYS A 195 31.90 29.17 55.91
CA LYS A 195 32.15 28.37 57.12
C LYS A 195 31.49 28.95 58.38
N LYS A 196 31.66 30.26 58.62
CA LYS A 196 31.07 30.98 59.76
C LYS A 196 29.54 30.87 59.79
N CYS A 197 28.88 31.05 58.65
CA CYS A 197 27.43 30.92 58.54
C CYS A 197 26.95 29.47 58.68
N VAL A 198 27.69 28.49 58.15
CA VAL A 198 27.38 27.05 58.33
C VAL A 198 27.46 26.64 59.80
N GLU A 199 28.46 27.10 60.55
CA GLU A 199 28.57 26.84 61.99
C GLU A 199 27.44 27.48 62.80
N ALA A 200 27.07 28.73 62.49
CA ALA A 200 25.95 29.41 63.13
C ALA A 200 24.61 28.69 62.87
N MET A 201 24.40 28.16 61.66
CA MET A 201 23.22 27.36 61.33
C MET A 201 23.21 25.99 62.02
N LYS A 202 24.38 25.34 62.20
CA LYS A 202 24.49 24.05 62.90
C LYS A 202 24.07 24.14 64.37
N ASN A 203 24.27 25.29 65.00
CA ASN A 203 23.90 25.52 66.40
C ASN A 203 22.38 25.75 66.60
N ASN A 204 21.60 25.86 65.52
CA ASN A 204 20.14 25.99 65.57
C ASN A 204 19.46 24.76 64.94
N SER A 205 19.02 23.83 65.79
CA SER A 205 18.40 22.56 65.38
C SER A 205 17.17 22.73 64.49
N GLU A 206 16.42 23.84 64.62
CA GLU A 206 15.22 24.09 63.82
C GLU A 206 15.57 24.56 62.40
N ILE A 207 16.65 25.33 62.23
CA ILE A 207 17.15 25.71 60.90
C ILE A 207 17.69 24.47 60.16
N ALA A 208 18.39 23.59 60.86
CA ALA A 208 18.84 22.32 60.29
C ALA A 208 17.65 21.46 59.81
N ARG A 209 16.57 21.40 60.60
CA ARG A 209 15.33 20.70 60.24
C ARG A 209 14.67 21.31 59.00
N LEU A 210 14.52 22.64 58.94
CA LEU A 210 13.93 23.34 57.79
C LEU A 210 14.75 23.14 56.51
N ASN A 211 16.09 23.16 56.60
CA ASN A 211 16.95 22.88 55.46
C ASN A 211 16.74 21.46 54.90
N SER A 212 16.58 20.46 55.78
CA SER A 212 16.27 19.09 55.35
C SER A 212 14.91 19.01 54.64
N LEU A 213 13.89 19.72 55.15
CA LEU A 213 12.56 19.75 54.53
C LEU A 213 12.58 20.43 53.17
N ILE A 214 13.25 21.58 53.05
CA ILE A 214 13.40 22.29 51.77
C ILE A 214 14.11 21.40 50.75
N LYS A 215 15.21 20.73 51.15
CA LYS A 215 15.93 19.82 50.26
C LYS A 215 15.01 18.72 49.72
N ASN A 216 14.25 18.07 50.59
CA ASN A 216 13.33 17.00 50.18
C ASN A 216 12.27 17.50 49.18
N GLU A 217 11.69 18.67 49.41
CA GLU A 217 10.68 19.25 48.49
C GLU A 217 11.30 19.68 47.15
N VAL A 218 12.54 20.21 47.14
CA VAL A 218 13.27 20.53 45.91
C VAL A 218 13.59 19.26 45.10
N ASP A 219 14.00 18.18 45.77
CA ASP A 219 14.27 16.90 45.12
C ASP A 219 12.98 16.30 44.49
N ILE A 220 11.82 16.50 45.14
CA ILE A 220 10.51 16.13 44.59
C ILE A 220 10.19 16.98 43.35
N LEU A 221 10.39 18.31 43.43
CA LEU A 221 10.12 19.22 42.32
C LEU A 221 10.98 18.89 41.09
N ALA A 222 12.26 18.58 41.29
CA ALA A 222 13.16 18.17 40.21
C ALA A 222 12.69 16.90 39.49
N LYS A 223 12.12 15.93 40.23
CA LYS A 223 11.53 14.72 39.63
C LYS A 223 10.28 15.02 38.81
N ILE A 224 9.44 15.96 39.27
CA ILE A 224 8.26 16.42 38.53
C ILE A 224 8.69 17.09 37.23
N GLU A 225 9.65 18.01 37.28
CA GLU A 225 10.13 18.72 36.09
C GLU A 225 10.81 17.79 35.09
N ALA A 226 11.57 16.79 35.57
CA ALA A 226 12.16 15.76 34.70
C ALA A 226 11.08 14.91 34.00
N PHE A 227 10.03 14.50 34.73
CA PHE A 227 8.89 13.79 34.16
C PHE A 227 8.14 14.62 33.11
N GLU A 228 7.82 15.88 33.41
CA GLU A 228 7.15 16.79 32.47
C GLU A 228 7.98 17.00 31.21
N LYS A 229 9.30 17.19 31.35
CA LYS A 229 10.20 17.34 30.20
C LYS A 229 10.24 16.09 29.32
N GLN A 230 10.36 14.91 29.91
CA GLN A 230 10.33 13.64 29.15
C GLN A 230 8.99 13.45 28.45
N ARG A 231 7.89 13.82 29.13
CA ARG A 231 6.56 13.74 28.56
C ARG A 231 6.43 14.64 27.33
N ASP A 232 6.86 15.89 27.45
CA ASP A 232 6.86 16.86 26.34
C ASP A 232 7.72 16.39 25.16
N GLU A 233 8.86 15.74 25.41
CA GLU A 233 9.72 15.16 24.38
C GLU A 233 9.00 14.03 23.63
N PHE A 234 8.35 13.10 24.33
CA PHE A 234 7.60 12.02 23.68
C PHE A 234 6.34 12.52 22.96
N ASP A 235 5.65 13.53 23.49
CA ASP A 235 4.48 14.11 22.83
C ASP A 235 4.87 14.79 21.51
N LYS A 236 6.03 15.48 21.46
CA LYS A 236 6.58 16.03 20.19
C LYS A 236 6.92 14.94 19.18
N VAL A 237 7.59 13.87 19.61
CA VAL A 237 7.89 12.72 18.75
C VAL A 237 6.60 12.10 18.22
N THR A 238 5.55 12.04 19.04
CA THR A 238 4.22 11.56 18.60
C THR A 238 3.68 12.40 17.46
N GLU A 239 3.66 13.72 17.61
CA GLU A 239 3.17 14.64 16.56
C GLU A 239 3.96 14.53 15.26
N GLU A 240 5.28 14.37 15.34
CA GLU A 240 6.15 14.21 14.18
C GLU A 240 5.85 12.91 13.43
N ILE A 241 5.78 11.77 14.14
CA ILE A 241 5.47 10.47 13.54
C ILE A 241 4.07 10.48 12.91
N GLN A 242 3.07 11.07 13.57
CA GLN A 242 1.71 11.18 13.03
C GLN A 242 1.69 11.95 11.70
N LYS A 243 2.36 13.11 11.64
CA LYS A 243 2.48 13.91 10.41
C LYS A 243 3.17 13.12 9.30
N GLU A 244 4.21 12.36 9.62
CA GLU A 244 4.92 11.54 8.65
C GLU A 244 4.05 10.40 8.11
N ILE A 245 3.31 9.69 8.97
CA ILE A 245 2.36 8.63 8.57
C ILE A 245 1.30 9.21 7.62
N ILE A 246 0.68 10.33 7.98
CA ILE A 246 -0.33 11.01 7.15
C ILE A 246 0.27 11.36 5.78
N SER A 247 1.43 12.03 5.78
CA SER A 247 2.11 12.43 4.56
C SER A 247 2.40 11.22 3.66
N LYS A 248 2.94 10.15 4.23
CA LYS A 248 3.25 8.91 3.51
C LYS A 248 2.01 8.26 2.95
N TYR A 249 0.94 8.14 3.73
CA TYR A 249 -0.30 7.54 3.26
C TYR A 249 -0.92 8.30 2.08
N LYS A 250 -0.83 9.63 2.07
CA LYS A 250 -1.29 10.46 0.94
C LYS A 250 -0.53 10.19 -0.37
N GLU A 251 0.68 9.65 -0.32
CA GLU A 251 1.45 9.28 -1.53
C GLU A 251 0.74 8.19 -2.36
N TYR A 252 -0.15 7.37 -1.76
CA TYR A 252 -0.98 6.43 -2.52
C TYR A 252 -1.80 7.14 -3.61
N SER A 253 -2.26 8.37 -3.37
CA SER A 253 -3.00 9.15 -4.36
C SER A 253 -2.15 9.50 -5.58
N ASN A 254 -0.88 9.84 -5.36
CA ASN A 254 0.07 10.11 -6.43
C ASN A 254 0.36 8.84 -7.25
N ILE A 255 0.58 7.70 -6.57
CA ILE A 255 0.80 6.40 -7.22
C ILE A 255 -0.41 6.00 -8.08
N ARG A 256 -1.65 6.22 -7.58
CA ARG A 256 -2.88 6.00 -8.36
C ARG A 256 -2.95 6.90 -9.60
N THR A 257 -2.65 8.18 -9.43
CA THR A 257 -2.67 9.17 -10.52
C THR A 257 -1.65 8.84 -11.60
N GLU A 258 -0.44 8.41 -11.20
CA GLU A 258 0.59 7.95 -12.11
C GLU A 258 0.10 6.76 -12.94
N LEU A 259 -0.52 5.76 -12.30
CA LEU A 259 -1.09 4.62 -13.02
C LEU A 259 -2.20 5.05 -13.99
N LEU A 260 -3.11 5.93 -13.57
CA LEU A 260 -4.21 6.43 -14.42
C LEU A 260 -3.70 7.13 -15.68
N ASN A 261 -2.59 7.88 -15.58
CA ASN A 261 -2.03 8.64 -16.69
C ASN A 261 -1.19 7.77 -17.63
N ASN A 262 -0.45 6.81 -17.08
CA ASN A 262 0.51 6.02 -17.86
C ASN A 262 -0.10 4.73 -18.41
N PHE A 263 -1.13 4.17 -17.77
CA PHE A 263 -1.76 2.94 -18.23
C PHE A 263 -2.81 3.23 -19.31
N LYS A 264 -2.46 2.92 -20.55
CA LYS A 264 -3.39 2.97 -21.69
C LYS A 264 -3.05 1.87 -22.69
N ILE A 265 -4.04 1.09 -23.06
CA ILE A 265 -3.93 0.12 -24.15
C ILE A 265 -4.89 0.55 -25.25
N GLU A 266 -4.34 0.73 -26.45
CA GLU A 266 -5.09 1.07 -27.66
C GLU A 266 -4.76 0.04 -28.75
N ASP A 267 -5.70 -0.18 -29.67
CA ASP A 267 -5.43 -1.05 -30.82
C ASP A 267 -4.47 -0.38 -31.83
N ASP A 268 -3.86 -1.20 -32.70
CA ASP A 268 -2.86 -0.75 -33.69
C ASP A 268 -3.40 0.32 -34.67
N ASN A 269 -4.72 0.49 -34.75
CA ASN A 269 -5.38 1.48 -35.61
C ASN A 269 -5.81 2.75 -34.85
N GLY A 270 -5.53 2.84 -33.54
CA GLY A 270 -5.61 4.05 -32.72
C GLY A 270 -6.99 4.46 -32.20
N ASP A 271 -8.09 4.08 -32.86
CA ASP A 271 -9.40 4.73 -32.60
C ASP A 271 -10.54 3.81 -32.14
N ASN A 272 -10.39 2.48 -32.19
CA ASN A 272 -11.55 1.60 -32.02
C ASN A 272 -11.68 0.99 -30.62
N LEU A 273 -10.62 0.46 -29.99
CA LEU A 273 -10.66 -0.13 -28.64
C LEU A 273 -9.64 0.52 -27.71
N LYS A 274 -10.11 0.98 -26.55
CA LYS A 274 -9.28 1.54 -25.48
C LYS A 274 -9.55 0.80 -24.17
N ILE A 275 -8.47 0.42 -23.47
CA ILE A 275 -8.54 -0.12 -22.11
C ILE A 275 -7.78 0.85 -21.20
N SER A 276 -8.46 1.32 -20.17
CA SER A 276 -7.91 2.19 -19.13
C SER A 276 -8.17 1.60 -17.74
N VAL A 277 -7.47 2.13 -16.75
CA VAL A 277 -7.71 1.80 -15.35
C VAL A 277 -8.73 2.77 -14.76
N LYS A 278 -9.57 2.27 -13.87
CA LYS A 278 -10.49 3.01 -13.01
C LYS A 278 -10.25 2.58 -11.57
N PHE A 279 -10.25 3.54 -10.65
CA PHE A 279 -10.21 3.28 -9.22
C PHE A 279 -11.60 3.43 -8.59
N SER A 280 -11.90 2.58 -7.63
CA SER A 280 -13.09 2.66 -6.78
C SER A 280 -12.73 2.33 -5.35
N LEU A 281 -13.47 2.91 -4.41
CA LEU A 281 -13.39 2.50 -3.01
C LEU A 281 -13.84 1.05 -2.86
N ILE A 282 -13.19 0.33 -1.95
CA ILE A 282 -13.64 -0.99 -1.50
C ILE A 282 -14.97 -0.87 -0.74
N ASP A 283 -15.57 -2.01 -0.40
CA ASP A 283 -16.77 -2.06 0.44
C ASP A 283 -16.45 -1.60 1.88
N LEU A 284 -16.61 -0.30 2.13
CA LEU A 284 -16.31 0.32 3.43
C LEU A 284 -17.23 -0.18 4.54
N GLU A 285 -18.46 -0.61 4.23
CA GLU A 285 -19.39 -1.13 5.24
C GLU A 285 -18.90 -2.46 5.82
N ALA A 286 -18.43 -3.33 4.92
CA ALA A 286 -17.80 -4.59 5.28
C ALA A 286 -16.43 -4.38 5.94
N GLU A 287 -15.60 -3.48 5.41
CA GLU A 287 -14.26 -3.22 5.94
C GLU A 287 -14.29 -2.69 7.38
N PHE A 288 -15.29 -1.85 7.70
CA PHE A 288 -15.46 -1.26 9.03
C PHE A 288 -16.54 -1.94 9.88
N ASP A 289 -16.82 -3.22 9.68
CA ASP A 289 -17.81 -3.98 10.46
C ASP A 289 -17.56 -3.98 11.98
N TYR A 290 -16.29 -3.81 12.37
CA TYR A 290 -15.83 -3.73 13.74
C TYR A 290 -16.14 -2.38 14.41
N ILE A 291 -16.54 -1.35 13.67
CA ILE A 291 -17.03 -0.10 14.24
C ILE A 291 -18.46 -0.31 14.72
N ASN A 292 -18.75 0.14 15.93
CA ASN A 292 -20.06 -0.02 16.55
C ASN A 292 -21.14 0.68 15.71
N ALA A 293 -22.12 -0.09 15.25
CA ALA A 293 -23.25 0.39 14.47
C ALA A 293 -24.33 1.11 15.32
N ARG A 294 -24.15 1.24 16.65
CA ARG A 294 -25.08 1.99 17.49
C ARG A 294 -24.88 3.49 17.28
N GLY A 295 -25.89 4.14 16.71
CA GLY A 295 -25.88 5.58 16.44
C GLY A 295 -25.53 5.90 14.99
N ARG A 296 -25.19 7.16 14.70
CA ARG A 296 -24.79 7.59 13.35
C ARG A 296 -23.29 7.64 13.10
N SER A 297 -22.44 7.57 14.12
CA SER A 297 -20.99 7.81 13.96
C SER A 297 -20.32 6.93 12.90
N LYS A 298 -20.70 5.64 12.78
CA LYS A 298 -20.20 4.77 11.70
C LYS A 298 -20.62 5.27 10.32
N GLN A 299 -21.90 5.62 10.16
CA GLN A 299 -22.45 6.11 8.88
C GLN A 299 -21.82 7.44 8.51
N ASP A 300 -21.75 8.39 9.45
CA ASP A 300 -21.13 9.69 9.24
C ASP A 300 -19.64 9.54 8.86
N PHE A 301 -18.92 8.58 9.46
CA PHE A 301 -17.54 8.26 9.10
C PHE A 301 -17.42 7.69 7.68
N ILE A 302 -18.28 6.74 7.29
CA ILE A 302 -18.31 6.17 5.94
C ILE A 302 -18.68 7.25 4.90
N GLU A 303 -19.68 8.08 5.17
CA GLU A 303 -20.07 9.18 4.29
C GLU A 303 -18.91 10.17 4.09
N LYS A 304 -18.19 10.51 5.16
CA LYS A 304 -16.97 11.32 5.07
C LYS A 304 -15.86 10.64 4.28
N MET A 305 -15.65 9.33 4.44
CA MET A 305 -14.67 8.57 3.65
C MET A 305 -14.98 8.62 2.14
N ILE A 306 -16.26 8.62 1.77
CA ILE A 306 -16.70 8.70 0.37
C ILE A 306 -16.59 10.13 -0.18
N GLY A 307 -16.98 11.14 0.61
CA GLY A 307 -17.04 12.54 0.16
C GLY A 307 -15.72 13.32 0.30
N SER A 308 -14.96 13.06 1.36
CA SER A 308 -13.81 13.85 1.81
C SER A 308 -12.70 12.95 2.39
N PHE A 309 -12.30 11.92 1.65
CA PHE A 309 -11.30 10.93 2.09
C PHE A 309 -10.03 11.55 2.68
N GLU A 310 -9.45 12.56 2.02
CA GLU A 310 -8.22 13.23 2.46
C GLU A 310 -8.37 13.93 3.82
N GLU A 311 -9.55 14.49 4.12
CA GLU A 311 -9.84 15.11 5.42
C GLU A 311 -9.92 14.06 6.54
N VAL A 312 -10.42 12.86 6.22
CA VAL A 312 -10.43 11.74 7.17
C VAL A 312 -8.99 11.28 7.46
N VAL A 313 -8.14 11.17 6.42
CA VAL A 313 -6.72 10.83 6.60
C VAL A 313 -6.02 11.84 7.53
N ASP A 314 -6.30 13.13 7.40
CA ASP A 314 -5.69 14.17 8.24
C ASP A 314 -6.15 14.12 9.70
N SER A 315 -7.37 13.67 9.96
CA SER A 315 -8.01 13.75 11.29
C SER A 315 -8.11 12.41 12.04
N ILE A 316 -7.69 11.30 11.42
CA ILE A 316 -7.87 9.95 11.97
C ILE A 316 -7.22 9.74 13.35
N PHE A 317 -6.12 10.43 13.63
CA PHE A 317 -5.46 10.38 14.95
C PHE A 317 -6.25 11.13 16.03
N ASP A 318 -7.05 12.13 15.65
CA ASP A 318 -7.85 12.97 16.55
C ASP A 318 -9.31 12.47 16.67
N GLU A 319 -9.67 11.42 15.92
CA GLU A 319 -11.03 10.87 15.89
C GLU A 319 -11.33 10.07 17.17
N ASP A 320 -12.15 10.65 18.04
CA ASP A 320 -12.58 10.07 19.31
C ASP A 320 -14.07 9.71 19.36
N SER A 321 -14.84 9.99 18.30
CA SER A 321 -16.29 9.76 18.30
C SER A 321 -16.71 8.30 18.03
N LEU A 322 -15.76 7.49 17.57
CA LEU A 322 -15.98 6.10 17.19
C LEU A 322 -15.90 5.16 18.39
N ALA A 323 -16.89 4.28 18.51
CA ALA A 323 -16.86 3.15 19.43
C ALA A 323 -16.59 1.86 18.65
N PHE A 324 -15.85 0.93 19.24
CA PHE A 324 -15.39 -0.29 18.57
C PHE A 324 -15.96 -1.56 19.22
N ASN A 325 -16.14 -2.59 18.41
CA ASN A 325 -16.53 -3.94 18.82
C ASN A 325 -15.32 -4.88 18.81
N GLY A 326 -15.44 -6.04 19.46
CA GLY A 326 -14.52 -7.16 19.25
C GLY A 326 -13.08 -6.94 19.72
N ASN A 327 -12.86 -6.48 20.95
CA ASN A 327 -11.54 -6.18 21.53
C ASN A 327 -10.66 -5.21 20.71
N ARG A 328 -11.24 -4.46 19.78
CA ARG A 328 -10.53 -3.38 19.09
C ARG A 328 -10.64 -2.08 19.87
N ASP A 329 -9.60 -1.28 19.77
CA ASP A 329 -9.49 0.07 20.33
C ASP A 329 -9.11 1.08 19.24
N LYS A 330 -8.95 2.35 19.65
CA LYS A 330 -8.54 3.44 18.74
C LYS A 330 -7.23 3.13 18.04
N PHE A 331 -6.25 2.58 18.75
CA PHE A 331 -4.96 2.21 18.19
C PHE A 331 -5.12 1.15 17.08
N SER A 332 -5.89 0.10 17.35
CA SER A 332 -6.19 -0.97 16.39
C SER A 332 -6.90 -0.42 15.14
N HIS A 333 -7.76 0.58 15.29
CA HIS A 333 -8.42 1.25 14.18
C HIS A 333 -7.44 2.08 13.34
N ILE A 334 -6.57 2.87 13.97
CA ILE A 334 -5.52 3.64 13.30
C ILE A 334 -4.56 2.73 12.52
N GLU A 335 -4.08 1.66 13.16
CA GLU A 335 -3.18 0.68 12.54
C GLU A 335 -3.84 0.06 11.31
N HIS A 336 -5.08 -0.39 11.44
CA HIS A 336 -5.82 -0.95 10.32
C HIS A 336 -6.04 0.07 9.20
N PHE A 337 -6.47 1.29 9.53
CA PHE A 337 -6.72 2.34 8.55
C PHE A 337 -5.49 2.63 7.68
N PHE A 338 -4.33 2.83 8.30
CA PHE A 338 -3.11 3.18 7.57
C PHE A 338 -2.44 1.98 6.89
N THR A 339 -2.77 0.75 7.29
CA THR A 339 -2.26 -0.46 6.62
C THR A 339 -3.16 -0.94 5.47
N THR A 340 -4.41 -0.48 5.41
CA THR A 340 -5.36 -0.80 4.35
C THR A 340 -5.25 0.17 3.18
N ASN A 341 -5.25 -0.36 1.95
CA ASN A 341 -5.45 0.44 0.74
C ASN A 341 -6.93 0.40 0.35
N PHE A 342 -7.65 1.49 0.63
CA PHE A 342 -9.10 1.56 0.39
C PHE A 342 -9.51 1.68 -1.07
N TYR A 343 -8.56 1.86 -2.00
CA TYR A 343 -8.85 1.96 -3.42
C TYR A 343 -8.39 0.71 -4.15
N GLU A 344 -9.34 0.06 -4.80
CA GLU A 344 -9.05 -1.01 -5.76
C GLU A 344 -9.16 -0.50 -7.19
N TYR A 345 -8.38 -1.12 -8.08
CA TYR A 345 -8.48 -0.84 -9.50
C TYR A 345 -9.29 -1.90 -10.26
N SER A 346 -9.94 -1.44 -11.32
CA SER A 346 -10.64 -2.25 -12.32
C SER A 346 -10.31 -1.73 -13.72
N PHE A 347 -10.54 -2.54 -14.74
CA PHE A 347 -10.36 -2.14 -16.13
C PHE A 347 -11.66 -1.58 -16.68
N GLU A 348 -11.59 -0.39 -17.27
CA GLU A 348 -12.65 0.20 -18.07
C GLU A 348 -12.32 -0.01 -19.55
N ILE A 349 -13.29 -0.55 -20.30
CA ILE A 349 -13.14 -0.82 -21.73
C ILE A 349 -14.08 0.12 -22.49
N GLU A 350 -13.53 0.82 -23.47
CA GLU A 350 -14.24 1.74 -24.35
C GLU A 350 -14.08 1.27 -25.80
N TYR A 351 -15.16 1.25 -26.57
CA TYR A 351 -15.11 0.91 -27.99
C TYR A 351 -15.98 1.83 -28.84
N GLN A 352 -15.37 2.54 -29.79
CA GLN A 352 -16.00 3.54 -30.65
C GLN A 352 -16.82 4.57 -29.83
N GLY A 353 -16.24 5.08 -28.73
CA GLY A 353 -16.86 6.06 -27.84
C GLY A 353 -17.88 5.50 -26.84
N ASP A 354 -18.30 4.25 -26.96
CA ASP A 354 -19.21 3.62 -25.99
C ASP A 354 -18.42 2.92 -24.88
N LYS A 355 -18.82 3.12 -23.63
CA LYS A 355 -18.29 2.31 -22.51
C LYS A 355 -18.86 0.90 -22.54
N PHE A 356 -18.09 -0.10 -22.08
CA PHE A 356 -18.49 -1.50 -22.12
C PHE A 356 -19.90 -1.73 -21.57
N GLU A 357 -20.25 -1.11 -20.45
CA GLU A 357 -21.57 -1.28 -19.81
C GLU A 357 -22.75 -0.84 -20.70
N GLN A 358 -22.53 0.19 -21.53
CA GLN A 358 -23.52 0.80 -22.43
C GLN A 358 -23.69 0.03 -23.74
N MET A 359 -22.76 -0.87 -24.06
CA MET A 359 -22.79 -1.63 -25.31
C MET A 359 -23.92 -2.67 -25.36
N SER A 360 -24.46 -2.88 -26.56
CA SER A 360 -25.40 -3.96 -26.83
C SER A 360 -24.77 -5.34 -26.51
N PRO A 361 -25.57 -6.37 -26.18
CA PRO A 361 -25.03 -7.70 -25.90
C PRO A 361 -24.12 -8.25 -27.02
N GLY A 362 -24.47 -7.98 -28.28
CA GLY A 362 -23.66 -8.41 -29.42
C GLY A 362 -22.35 -7.62 -29.57
N LYS A 363 -22.40 -6.30 -29.31
CA LYS A 363 -21.19 -5.46 -29.27
C LYS A 363 -20.26 -5.89 -28.13
N LYS A 364 -20.78 -6.21 -26.94
CA LYS A 364 -19.98 -6.79 -25.84
C LYS A 364 -19.33 -8.12 -26.22
N ALA A 365 -20.07 -9.03 -26.86
CA ALA A 365 -19.55 -10.31 -27.32
C ALA A 365 -18.42 -10.13 -28.35
N PHE A 366 -18.57 -9.16 -29.25
CA PHE A 366 -17.54 -8.77 -30.20
C PHE A 366 -16.26 -8.27 -29.51
N ILE A 367 -16.36 -7.39 -28.52
CA ILE A 367 -15.19 -6.88 -27.79
C ILE A 367 -14.45 -8.01 -27.08
N VAL A 368 -15.17 -8.93 -26.43
CA VAL A 368 -14.56 -10.11 -25.81
C VAL A 368 -13.79 -10.94 -26.84
N LEU A 369 -14.37 -11.15 -28.03
CA LEU A 369 -13.69 -11.86 -29.10
C LEU A 369 -12.45 -11.12 -29.62
N LYS A 370 -12.55 -9.80 -29.81
CA LYS A 370 -11.44 -8.94 -30.22
C LYS A 370 -10.30 -9.01 -29.20
N LEU A 371 -10.60 -8.92 -27.91
CA LEU A 371 -9.63 -9.07 -26.83
C LEU A 371 -8.89 -10.42 -26.90
N ILE A 372 -9.62 -11.51 -27.12
CA ILE A 372 -9.02 -12.85 -27.22
C ILE A 372 -8.15 -13.01 -28.47
N LEU A 373 -8.57 -12.46 -29.62
CA LEU A 373 -7.88 -12.63 -30.89
C LEU A 373 -6.68 -11.69 -31.05
N GLU A 374 -6.82 -10.42 -30.69
CA GLU A 374 -5.83 -9.37 -30.94
C GLU A 374 -4.87 -9.15 -29.77
N PHE A 375 -5.35 -9.32 -28.54
CA PHE A 375 -4.58 -8.98 -27.34
C PHE A 375 -4.00 -10.19 -26.62
N SER A 376 -4.27 -11.42 -27.07
CA SER A 376 -3.63 -12.62 -26.55
C SER A 376 -2.51 -13.12 -27.47
N ASP A 377 -1.30 -13.22 -26.95
CA ASP A 377 -0.16 -13.87 -27.65
C ASP A 377 -0.20 -15.40 -27.56
N SER A 378 -1.29 -15.95 -27.01
CA SER A 378 -1.50 -17.38 -26.91
C SER A 378 -1.54 -18.03 -28.29
N LYS A 379 -0.71 -19.05 -28.50
CA LYS A 379 -0.74 -19.90 -29.71
C LYS A 379 -1.79 -21.01 -29.63
N ILE A 380 -2.52 -21.12 -28.51
CA ILE A 380 -3.54 -22.14 -28.32
C ILE A 380 -4.66 -21.93 -29.35
N PRO A 381 -5.07 -22.97 -30.11
CA PRO A 381 -6.14 -22.85 -31.09
C PRO A 381 -7.42 -22.23 -30.51
N VAL A 382 -8.06 -21.34 -31.28
CA VAL A 382 -9.34 -20.74 -30.90
C VAL A 382 -10.45 -21.50 -31.59
N LEU A 383 -11.41 -22.02 -30.81
CA LEU A 383 -12.66 -22.57 -31.32
C LEU A 383 -13.78 -21.53 -31.15
N ILE A 384 -14.42 -21.16 -32.25
CA ILE A 384 -15.54 -20.21 -32.27
C ILE A 384 -16.76 -20.94 -32.85
N ASP A 385 -17.79 -21.10 -32.03
CA ASP A 385 -19.04 -21.73 -32.44
C ASP A 385 -20.11 -20.65 -32.68
N GLN A 386 -20.72 -20.68 -33.87
CA GLN A 386 -21.76 -19.76 -34.35
C GLN A 386 -21.51 -18.30 -33.97
N PRO A 387 -20.39 -17.68 -34.42
CA PRO A 387 -20.12 -16.27 -34.14
C PRO A 387 -21.26 -15.35 -34.59
N GLU A 388 -21.98 -15.72 -35.66
CA GLU A 388 -23.12 -15.00 -36.21
C GLU A 388 -24.28 -14.75 -35.22
N ASP A 389 -24.59 -15.71 -34.35
CA ASP A 389 -25.71 -15.61 -33.40
C ASP A 389 -25.47 -14.53 -32.34
N SER A 390 -24.19 -14.19 -32.13
CA SER A 390 -23.75 -13.19 -31.16
C SER A 390 -23.44 -11.84 -31.78
N LEU A 391 -23.42 -11.72 -33.11
CA LEU A 391 -22.84 -10.57 -33.82
C LEU A 391 -23.85 -10.00 -34.81
N ASP A 392 -24.78 -9.20 -34.28
CA ASP A 392 -25.82 -8.55 -35.07
C ASP A 392 -25.40 -7.15 -35.54
N ASN A 393 -24.67 -7.09 -36.66
CA ASN A 393 -24.63 -5.93 -37.57
C ASN A 393 -23.75 -6.20 -38.81
N ARG A 394 -24.09 -5.65 -40.00
CA ARG A 394 -23.21 -5.68 -41.19
C ARG A 394 -21.80 -5.13 -40.93
N ALA A 395 -21.70 -4.11 -40.07
CA ALA A 395 -20.41 -3.52 -39.66
C ALA A 395 -19.53 -4.53 -38.91
N ILE A 396 -20.12 -5.30 -37.99
CA ILE A 396 -19.41 -6.25 -37.12
C ILE A 396 -18.81 -7.40 -37.93
N TYR A 397 -19.49 -7.89 -38.97
CA TYR A 397 -18.96 -8.93 -39.87
C TYR A 397 -17.70 -8.49 -40.61
N SER A 398 -17.69 -7.25 -41.12
CA SER A 398 -16.54 -6.72 -41.85
C SER A 398 -15.31 -6.54 -40.96
N GLU A 399 -15.51 -6.22 -39.68
CA GLU A 399 -14.42 -6.10 -38.71
C GLU A 399 -13.94 -7.48 -38.23
N LEU A 400 -14.87 -8.38 -37.90
CA LEU A 400 -14.54 -9.75 -37.48
C LEU A 400 -13.65 -10.45 -38.51
N THR A 401 -14.03 -10.40 -39.78
CA THR A 401 -13.30 -11.06 -40.87
C THR A 401 -11.89 -10.48 -41.05
N LYS A 402 -11.70 -9.17 -40.86
CA LYS A 402 -10.36 -8.55 -40.81
C LYS A 402 -9.53 -9.09 -39.66
N TYR A 403 -10.10 -9.19 -38.46
CA TYR A 403 -9.41 -9.72 -37.28
C TYR A 403 -9.04 -11.20 -37.43
N ILE A 404 -9.95 -12.03 -37.96
CA ILE A 404 -9.67 -13.42 -38.28
C ILE A 404 -8.49 -13.50 -39.25
N LYS A 405 -8.50 -12.74 -40.34
CA LYS A 405 -7.42 -12.73 -41.34
C LYS A 405 -6.06 -12.31 -40.77
N LYS A 406 -6.04 -11.34 -39.86
CA LYS A 406 -4.81 -10.91 -39.17
C LYS A 406 -4.31 -12.01 -38.23
N THR A 407 -5.22 -12.57 -37.42
CA THR A 407 -4.89 -13.49 -36.33
C THR A 407 -4.53 -14.90 -36.83
N LYS A 408 -5.21 -15.40 -37.88
CA LYS A 408 -4.99 -16.74 -38.45
C LYS A 408 -3.55 -16.97 -38.92
N LYS A 409 -2.80 -15.90 -39.23
CA LYS A 409 -1.38 -15.96 -39.62
C LYS A 409 -0.47 -16.46 -38.51
N ASN A 410 -0.84 -16.18 -37.25
CA ASN A 410 0.00 -16.46 -36.08
C ASN A 410 -0.65 -17.48 -35.11
N ARG A 411 -1.95 -17.77 -35.29
CA ARG A 411 -2.73 -18.60 -34.37
C ARG A 411 -3.81 -19.38 -35.13
N GLN A 412 -3.97 -20.67 -34.86
CA GLN A 412 -5.02 -21.48 -35.48
C GLN A 412 -6.41 -21.03 -34.99
N ILE A 413 -7.34 -20.83 -35.92
CA ILE A 413 -8.74 -20.50 -35.63
C ILE A 413 -9.62 -21.55 -36.32
N ILE A 414 -10.51 -22.17 -35.55
CA ILE A 414 -11.52 -23.11 -36.02
C ILE A 414 -12.88 -22.45 -35.80
N ILE A 415 -13.64 -22.27 -36.87
CA ILE A 415 -14.96 -21.63 -36.82
C ILE A 415 -16.01 -22.64 -37.27
N VAL A 416 -17.02 -22.85 -36.43
CA VAL A 416 -18.24 -23.56 -36.78
C VAL A 416 -19.28 -22.50 -37.07
N THR A 417 -19.80 -22.47 -38.30
CA THR A 417 -20.74 -21.43 -38.73
C THR A 417 -21.70 -21.98 -39.77
N HIS A 418 -22.93 -21.48 -39.75
CA HIS A 418 -23.92 -21.69 -40.80
C HIS A 418 -23.97 -20.52 -41.79
N ASN A 419 -23.11 -19.50 -41.61
CA ASN A 419 -23.03 -18.32 -42.46
C ASN A 419 -21.74 -18.38 -43.31
N PRO A 420 -21.81 -18.86 -44.56
CA PRO A 420 -20.60 -19.01 -45.36
C PRO A 420 -19.97 -17.68 -45.78
N ASN A 421 -20.60 -16.53 -45.50
CA ASN A 421 -19.96 -15.22 -45.70
C ASN A 421 -18.74 -15.08 -44.79
N ILE A 422 -18.75 -15.67 -43.58
CA ILE A 422 -17.58 -15.70 -42.70
C ILE A 422 -16.48 -16.56 -43.32
N VAL A 423 -16.85 -17.69 -43.95
CA VAL A 423 -15.91 -18.62 -44.61
C VAL A 423 -15.21 -17.93 -45.78
N VAL A 424 -15.98 -17.31 -46.68
CA VAL A 424 -15.46 -16.63 -47.88
C VAL A 424 -14.74 -15.33 -47.51
N SER A 425 -15.38 -14.47 -46.71
CA SER A 425 -14.82 -13.16 -46.34
C SER A 425 -13.67 -13.28 -45.34
N GLY A 426 -13.65 -14.33 -44.51
CA GLY A 426 -12.56 -14.69 -43.61
C GLY A 426 -11.40 -15.39 -44.29
N ASP A 427 -11.55 -15.76 -45.58
CA ASP A 427 -10.52 -16.40 -46.40
C ASP A 427 -10.04 -17.73 -45.78
N ALA A 428 -10.97 -18.65 -45.50
CA ALA A 428 -10.63 -19.91 -44.83
C ALA A 428 -9.71 -20.81 -45.68
N GLU A 429 -8.59 -21.26 -45.12
CA GLU A 429 -7.64 -22.15 -45.82
C GLU A 429 -8.15 -23.58 -46.00
N ASN A 430 -8.98 -24.05 -45.07
CA ASN A 430 -9.58 -25.38 -45.12
C ASN A 430 -11.04 -25.29 -44.66
N ILE A 431 -11.94 -25.62 -45.57
CA ILE A 431 -13.38 -25.65 -45.35
C ILE A 431 -13.78 -27.09 -45.15
N ILE A 432 -14.51 -27.39 -44.08
CA ILE A 432 -15.05 -28.72 -43.80
C ILE A 432 -16.57 -28.63 -43.96
N VAL A 433 -17.10 -29.29 -44.98
CA VAL A 433 -18.53 -29.38 -45.24
C VAL A 433 -19.07 -30.66 -44.62
N THR A 434 -20.16 -30.53 -43.86
CA THR A 434 -20.80 -31.63 -43.15
C THR A 434 -22.16 -31.94 -43.75
N ASN A 435 -22.45 -33.22 -43.99
CA ASN A 435 -23.82 -33.65 -44.32
C ASN A 435 -24.36 -34.59 -43.24
N GLN A 436 -25.57 -34.30 -42.78
CA GLN A 436 -26.34 -35.21 -41.93
C GLN A 436 -27.12 -36.17 -42.80
N GLN A 437 -27.06 -37.47 -42.48
CA GLN A 437 -27.81 -38.50 -43.19
C GLN A 437 -29.31 -38.17 -43.21
N SER A 438 -29.89 -38.10 -44.40
CA SER A 438 -31.34 -38.02 -44.61
C SER A 438 -31.74 -38.79 -45.87
N ASP A 439 -33.04 -39.04 -46.05
CA ASP A 439 -33.55 -39.70 -47.26
C ASP A 439 -33.24 -38.91 -48.54
N ASN A 440 -33.14 -37.58 -48.43
CA ASN A 440 -32.85 -36.67 -49.54
C ASN A 440 -31.34 -36.41 -49.72
N SER A 441 -30.51 -36.72 -48.72
CA SER A 441 -29.06 -36.49 -48.71
C SER A 441 -28.32 -37.67 -48.07
N PRO A 442 -28.21 -38.82 -48.77
CA PRO A 442 -27.54 -39.99 -48.22
C PRO A 442 -26.03 -39.77 -48.08
N ASN A 443 -25.46 -40.35 -47.03
CA ASN A 443 -24.02 -40.41 -46.76
C ASN A 443 -23.45 -41.77 -47.18
N GLN A 444 -22.16 -41.77 -47.52
CA GLN A 444 -21.45 -43.02 -47.78
C GLN A 444 -21.49 -43.92 -46.55
N ASN A 445 -21.83 -45.20 -46.75
CA ASN A 445 -21.94 -46.21 -45.69
C ASN A 445 -22.99 -45.89 -44.59
N GLY A 446 -23.94 -44.99 -44.85
CA GLY A 446 -25.04 -44.68 -43.92
C GLY A 446 -24.61 -44.02 -42.61
N LYS A 447 -23.45 -43.35 -42.57
CA LYS A 447 -22.97 -42.64 -41.37
C LYS A 447 -23.93 -41.50 -41.01
N LYS A 448 -24.20 -41.31 -39.71
CA LYS A 448 -25.05 -40.21 -39.21
C LYS A 448 -24.57 -38.83 -39.69
N PHE A 449 -23.26 -38.60 -39.64
CA PHE A 449 -22.61 -37.41 -40.19
C PHE A 449 -21.42 -37.85 -41.06
N ASP A 450 -21.27 -37.23 -42.21
CA ASP A 450 -20.13 -37.42 -43.10
C ASP A 450 -19.56 -36.06 -43.53
N TYR A 451 -18.30 -36.08 -43.99
CA TYR A 451 -17.49 -34.87 -44.11
C TYR A 451 -16.69 -34.88 -45.41
N VAL A 452 -16.57 -33.71 -46.05
CA VAL A 452 -15.58 -33.46 -47.09
C VAL A 452 -14.84 -32.16 -46.76
N ASN A 453 -13.57 -32.06 -47.12
CA ASN A 453 -12.80 -30.85 -46.85
C ASN A 453 -11.91 -30.43 -48.03
N GLY A 454 -11.55 -29.16 -48.03
CA GLY A 454 -10.61 -28.58 -48.97
C GLY A 454 -10.62 -27.06 -48.93
N ALA A 455 -9.70 -26.46 -49.66
CA ALA A 455 -9.70 -25.02 -49.88
C ALA A 455 -10.86 -24.60 -50.80
N LEU A 456 -11.24 -23.31 -50.78
CA LEU A 456 -12.37 -22.80 -51.56
C LEU A 456 -12.18 -22.99 -53.07
N GLU A 457 -10.92 -22.94 -53.54
CA GLU A 457 -10.51 -23.14 -54.91
C GLU A 457 -10.48 -24.62 -55.34
N ASN A 458 -10.71 -25.56 -54.43
CA ASN A 458 -10.74 -26.98 -54.74
C ASN A 458 -11.94 -27.30 -55.65
N ARG A 459 -11.65 -27.79 -56.86
CA ARG A 459 -12.65 -28.15 -57.88
C ARG A 459 -12.88 -29.65 -58.03
N ASN A 460 -12.27 -30.48 -57.18
CA ASN A 460 -12.44 -31.92 -57.25
C ASN A 460 -13.87 -32.30 -56.84
N ASN A 461 -14.59 -32.94 -57.74
CA ASN A 461 -15.88 -33.57 -57.50
C ASN A 461 -16.03 -34.80 -58.39
N ASP A 462 -17.00 -35.65 -58.05
CA ASP A 462 -17.49 -36.72 -58.91
C ASP A 462 -18.96 -36.44 -59.18
N SER A 463 -19.26 -35.74 -60.28
CA SER A 463 -20.63 -35.38 -60.65
C SER A 463 -21.55 -36.59 -60.87
N THR A 464 -20.99 -37.81 -60.98
CA THR A 464 -21.75 -39.06 -61.11
C THR A 464 -22.09 -39.72 -59.77
N SER A 465 -21.51 -39.24 -58.67
CA SER A 465 -21.79 -39.72 -57.31
C SER A 465 -23.23 -39.43 -56.90
N GLU A 466 -23.88 -40.42 -56.28
CA GLU A 466 -25.19 -40.26 -55.63
C GLU A 466 -25.10 -39.54 -54.27
N PHE A 467 -23.92 -39.49 -53.67
CA PHE A 467 -23.66 -38.87 -52.37
C PHE A 467 -23.33 -37.39 -52.52
N ILE A 468 -24.06 -36.53 -51.81
CA ILE A 468 -24.03 -35.07 -51.99
C ILE A 468 -22.62 -34.48 -51.78
N LEU A 469 -21.88 -35.00 -50.80
CA LEU A 469 -20.55 -34.50 -50.43
C LEU A 469 -19.51 -34.72 -51.53
N GLN A 470 -19.59 -35.84 -52.27
CA GLN A 470 -18.69 -36.14 -53.38
C GLN A 470 -19.18 -35.56 -54.71
N LYS A 471 -20.50 -35.38 -54.84
CA LYS A 471 -21.13 -34.85 -56.05
C LYS A 471 -20.72 -33.42 -56.38
N TYR A 472 -20.55 -32.59 -55.35
CA TYR A 472 -20.19 -31.18 -55.47
C TYR A 472 -18.79 -30.91 -54.93
N ASN A 473 -18.09 -29.95 -55.54
CA ASN A 473 -16.81 -29.46 -55.00
C ASN A 473 -17.05 -28.44 -53.87
N ILE A 474 -15.99 -28.04 -53.16
CA ILE A 474 -16.11 -27.15 -52.00
C ILE A 474 -16.75 -25.81 -52.37
N ARG A 475 -16.40 -25.23 -53.53
CA ARG A 475 -16.97 -23.98 -54.03
C ARG A 475 -18.47 -24.10 -54.27
N GLU A 476 -18.90 -25.20 -54.89
CA GLU A 476 -20.31 -25.50 -55.15
C GLU A 476 -21.09 -25.67 -53.85
N HIS A 477 -20.56 -26.42 -52.88
CA HIS A 477 -21.17 -26.54 -51.55
C HIS A 477 -21.35 -25.18 -50.87
N VAL A 478 -20.33 -24.33 -50.89
CA VAL A 478 -20.39 -22.99 -50.28
C VAL A 478 -21.41 -22.10 -51.01
N CYS A 479 -21.46 -22.14 -52.35
CA CYS A 479 -22.41 -21.39 -53.16
C CYS A 479 -23.86 -21.87 -52.94
N ASP A 480 -24.06 -23.17 -52.81
CA ASP A 480 -25.37 -23.75 -52.50
C ASP A 480 -25.91 -23.24 -51.16
N ILE A 481 -25.09 -23.29 -50.11
CA ILE A 481 -25.48 -22.83 -48.77
C ILE A 481 -25.70 -21.30 -48.72
N LEU A 482 -24.91 -20.51 -49.45
CA LEU A 482 -25.06 -19.04 -49.48
C LEU A 482 -26.27 -18.57 -50.29
N GLU A 483 -26.41 -19.09 -51.50
CA GLU A 483 -27.23 -18.49 -52.55
C GLU A 483 -28.36 -19.39 -53.03
N GLY A 484 -28.38 -20.67 -52.62
CA GLY A 484 -29.27 -21.70 -53.18
C GLY A 484 -28.77 -22.24 -54.53
N GLY A 485 -27.46 -22.15 -54.76
CA GLY A 485 -26.78 -22.68 -55.95
C GLY A 485 -26.42 -21.61 -56.98
N GLU A 486 -25.61 -22.02 -57.97
CA GLU A 486 -25.06 -21.11 -59.00
C GLU A 486 -26.16 -20.43 -59.83
N ASP A 487 -27.21 -21.16 -60.20
CA ASP A 487 -28.35 -20.60 -60.94
C ASP A 487 -29.09 -19.52 -60.15
N ALA A 488 -29.22 -19.70 -58.84
CA ALA A 488 -29.90 -18.74 -57.97
C ALA A 488 -29.04 -17.48 -57.78
N PHE A 489 -27.72 -17.65 -57.64
CA PHE A 489 -26.77 -16.54 -57.60
C PHE A 489 -26.81 -15.70 -58.89
N ILE A 490 -26.71 -16.33 -60.07
CA ILE A 490 -26.74 -15.63 -61.36
C ILE A 490 -28.07 -14.89 -61.56
N LYS A 491 -29.21 -15.51 -61.22
CA LYS A 491 -30.52 -14.83 -61.27
C LYS A 491 -30.58 -13.61 -60.37
N ARG A 492 -29.97 -13.68 -59.18
CA ARG A 492 -29.93 -12.60 -58.19
C ARG A 492 -29.03 -11.46 -58.64
N GLU A 493 -27.84 -11.76 -59.15
CA GLU A 493 -26.91 -10.77 -59.74
C GLU A 493 -27.59 -9.99 -60.88
N ASN A 494 -28.18 -10.71 -61.85
CA ASN A 494 -28.89 -10.10 -62.98
C ASN A 494 -30.06 -9.21 -62.53
N LYS A 495 -30.70 -9.53 -61.40
CA LYS A 495 -31.80 -8.73 -60.84
C LYS A 495 -31.31 -7.46 -60.14
N TYR A 496 -30.13 -7.49 -59.53
CA TYR A 496 -29.55 -6.31 -58.88
C TYR A 496 -28.93 -5.32 -59.86
N SER A 497 -28.63 -5.74 -61.10
CA SER A 497 -28.03 -4.89 -62.13
C SER A 497 -26.79 -4.14 -61.63
N ILE A 498 -25.94 -4.79 -60.81
CA ILE A 498 -24.79 -4.14 -60.15
C ILE A 498 -23.75 -3.66 -61.18
N ASN A 499 -23.73 -4.27 -62.37
CA ASN A 499 -22.92 -3.87 -63.51
C ASN A 499 -23.76 -3.37 -64.71
N GLY A 500 -24.96 -2.84 -64.45
CA GLY A 500 -25.90 -2.31 -65.45
C GLY A 500 -25.89 -0.80 -65.56
#